data_AF-A0A950UC32-F1
#
_entry.id   AF-A0A950UC32-F1
#
_cell.length_a   1.000
_cell.length_b   1.000
_cell.length_c   1.000
_cell.angle_alpha   90.00
_cell.angle_beta   90.00
_cell.angle_gamma   90.00
#
_symmetry.space_group_name_H-M   'P 1'
#
loop_
_entity.id
_entity.type
_entity.pdbx_description
1 polymer ?
#
loop_
_entity_poly.entity_id
_entity_poly.type
_entity_poly.pdbx_seq_one_letter_code
_entity_poly.pdbx_strand_id
1 'polypeptide(L)'
;MPGRSHSGGVIRRLAPLALMPAGAFAVHQLRYWLAFGGRTGLLLQQQGHAYMLSVVPWIVLLAAIAVGVFLQALGRAFGGQCSLPRQTLSFGTLWLICAACLVAIYVSQEFLEGLFVTGHPAGLAGIFGYGGWWSIPAAAAVGLVVAVSFHGARRVLHAVADRRARPAIRVRGPARARAPRHVPAPALAPLADGWSGRGPPR
;
A
#
# COMPACT_ATOMS: atom_id res chain seq x y z
N MET A 1 6.36 36.78 3.29
CA MET A 1 5.95 35.59 4.08
C MET A 1 5.24 34.59 3.18
N PRO A 2 5.80 33.40 2.88
CA PRO A 2 5.10 32.41 2.06
C PRO A 2 4.22 31.51 2.93
N GLY A 3 2.94 31.83 3.02
CA GLY A 3 1.92 30.91 3.51
C GLY A 3 1.51 29.95 2.40
N ARG A 4 1.98 28.69 2.42
CA ARG A 4 1.42 27.60 1.59
C ARG A 4 1.53 26.23 2.25
N SER A 5 0.40 25.51 2.18
CA SER A 5 0.27 24.05 2.00
C SER A 5 -0.02 23.13 3.20
N HIS A 6 -0.66 23.58 4.27
CA HIS A 6 -1.18 22.62 5.27
C HIS A 6 -2.26 21.67 4.69
N SER A 7 -3.16 22.17 3.84
CA SER A 7 -4.29 21.36 3.31
C SER A 7 -3.88 20.22 2.38
N GLY A 8 -2.82 20.42 1.57
CA GLY A 8 -2.34 19.38 0.64
C GLY A 8 -1.67 18.20 1.35
N GLY A 9 -1.10 18.43 2.54
CA GLY A 9 -0.50 17.36 3.36
C GLY A 9 -1.55 16.47 4.02
N VAL A 10 -2.67 17.04 4.46
CA VAL A 10 -3.77 16.31 5.12
C VAL A 10 -4.50 15.41 4.13
N ILE A 11 -4.91 15.94 2.97
CA ILE A 11 -5.61 15.17 1.93
C ILE A 11 -4.77 13.95 1.49
N ARG A 12 -3.46 14.14 1.32
CA ARG A 12 -2.54 13.09 0.92
C ARG A 12 -2.30 12.03 1.99
N ARG A 13 -2.45 12.37 3.28
CA ARG A 13 -2.36 11.42 4.40
C ARG A 13 -3.64 10.63 4.60
N LEU A 14 -4.80 11.24 4.33
CA LEU A 14 -6.12 10.64 4.52
C LEU A 14 -6.59 9.81 3.31
N ALA A 15 -6.15 10.12 2.08
CA ALA A 15 -6.58 9.42 0.87
C ALA A 15 -6.43 7.87 0.94
N PRO A 16 -5.35 7.29 1.48
CA PRO A 16 -5.24 5.83 1.64
C PRO A 16 -6.25 5.24 2.63
N LEU A 17 -6.66 6.02 3.64
CA LEU A 17 -7.62 5.59 4.66
C LEU A 17 -9.04 5.47 4.10
N ALA A 18 -9.35 6.25 3.06
CA ALA A 18 -10.65 6.22 2.39
C ALA A 18 -10.81 5.04 1.42
N LEU A 19 -9.70 4.38 1.01
CA LEU A 19 -9.75 3.30 0.01
C LEU A 19 -10.52 2.06 0.50
N MET A 20 -10.38 1.69 1.77
CA MET A 20 -11.06 0.51 2.31
C MET A 20 -12.57 0.75 2.51
N PRO A 21 -13.04 1.87 3.10
CA PRO A 21 -14.46 2.21 3.13
C PRO A 21 -15.08 2.30 1.73
N ALA A 22 -14.41 2.97 0.79
CA ALA A 22 -14.89 3.08 -0.59
C ALA A 22 -14.94 1.71 -1.28
N GLY A 23 -13.93 0.86 -1.04
CA GLY A 23 -13.88 -0.51 -1.54
C GLY A 23 -15.01 -1.37 -0.98
N ALA A 24 -15.27 -1.31 0.33
CA ALA A 24 -16.36 -2.04 0.96
C ALA A 24 -17.72 -1.62 0.40
N PHE A 25 -17.94 -0.31 0.27
CA PHE A 25 -19.14 0.22 -0.39
C PHE A 25 -19.28 -0.28 -1.84
N ALA A 26 -18.19 -0.24 -2.62
CA ALA A 26 -18.20 -0.72 -4.00
C ALA A 26 -18.51 -2.22 -4.10
N VAL A 27 -17.94 -3.06 -3.22
CA VAL A 27 -18.24 -4.50 -3.17
C VAL A 27 -19.71 -4.74 -2.87
N HIS A 28 -20.25 -4.02 -1.89
CA HIS A 28 -21.65 -4.12 -1.51
C HIS A 28 -22.58 -3.73 -2.68
N GLN A 29 -22.34 -2.58 -3.32
CA GLN A 29 -23.12 -2.14 -4.48
C GLN A 29 -23.00 -3.09 -5.68
N LEU A 30 -21.79 -3.56 -5.97
CA LEU A 30 -21.53 -4.48 -7.09
C LEU A 30 -22.23 -5.82 -6.87
N ARG A 31 -22.25 -6.32 -5.64
CA ARG A 31 -23.02 -7.53 -5.28
C ARG A 31 -24.50 -7.35 -5.60
N TYR A 32 -25.12 -6.26 -5.15
CA TYR A 32 -26.53 -5.99 -5.42
C TYR A 32 -26.82 -5.89 -6.92
N TRP A 33 -25.95 -5.22 -7.67
CA TRP A 33 -26.08 -5.12 -9.11
C TRP A 33 -25.96 -6.49 -9.81
N LEU A 34 -24.99 -7.32 -9.40
CA LEU A 34 -24.80 -8.67 -9.96
C LEU A 34 -25.95 -9.63 -9.58
N ALA A 35 -26.50 -9.50 -8.37
CA ALA A 35 -27.54 -10.39 -7.86
C ALA A 35 -28.94 -10.04 -8.38
N PHE A 36 -29.27 -8.74 -8.54
CA PHE A 36 -30.64 -8.29 -8.80
C PHE A 36 -30.78 -7.37 -10.03
N GLY A 37 -29.67 -6.95 -10.65
CA GLY A 37 -29.66 -6.14 -11.87
C GLY A 37 -30.44 -4.82 -11.74
N GLY A 38 -31.24 -4.49 -12.75
CA GLY A 38 -32.01 -3.23 -12.81
C GLY A 38 -33.18 -3.10 -11.82
N ARG A 39 -33.50 -4.15 -11.04
CA ARG A 39 -34.57 -4.09 -10.02
C ARG A 39 -34.11 -3.56 -8.66
N THR A 40 -32.83 -3.20 -8.55
CA THR A 40 -32.17 -2.68 -7.34
C THR A 40 -32.83 -1.42 -6.77
N GLY A 41 -33.34 -0.52 -7.63
CA GLY A 41 -33.92 0.75 -7.18
C GLY A 41 -35.17 0.63 -6.31
N LEU A 42 -36.03 -0.37 -6.57
CA LEU A 42 -37.27 -0.60 -5.83
C LEU A 42 -37.00 -1.19 -4.43
N LEU A 43 -36.02 -2.09 -4.31
CA LEU A 43 -35.62 -2.68 -3.03
C LEU A 43 -34.85 -1.67 -2.14
N LEU A 44 -34.01 -0.81 -2.75
CA LEU A 44 -33.30 0.26 -2.02
C LEU A 44 -34.24 1.31 -1.42
N GLN A 45 -35.32 1.69 -2.12
CA GLN A 45 -36.29 2.66 -1.57
C GLN A 45 -37.02 2.11 -0.34
N GLN A 46 -37.30 0.80 -0.31
CA GLN A 46 -37.98 0.17 0.83
C GLN A 46 -37.03 -0.01 2.03
N GLN A 47 -35.75 -0.33 1.80
CA GLN A 47 -34.76 -0.52 2.87
C GLN A 47 -34.11 0.79 3.37
N GLY A 48 -34.11 1.86 2.55
CA GLY A 48 -33.42 3.11 2.86
C GLY A 48 -33.88 3.82 4.13
N HIS A 49 -35.14 3.66 4.54
CA HIS A 49 -35.66 4.24 5.78
C HIS A 49 -35.18 3.49 7.04
N ALA A 50 -34.99 2.17 6.95
CA ALA A 50 -34.43 1.38 8.06
C ALA A 50 -32.92 1.65 8.24
N TYR A 51 -32.20 1.94 7.15
CA TYR A 51 -30.77 2.18 7.17
C TYR A 51 -30.37 3.48 7.91
N MET A 52 -31.22 4.51 7.90
CA MET A 52 -30.92 5.79 8.58
C MET A 52 -30.90 5.70 10.11
N LEU A 53 -31.62 4.73 10.69
CA LEU A 53 -31.63 4.50 12.15
C LEU A 53 -30.65 3.39 12.58
N SER A 54 -30.03 2.70 11.62
CA SER A 54 -29.14 1.57 11.89
C SER A 54 -27.73 2.02 12.30
N VAL A 55 -27.19 1.42 13.36
CA VAL A 55 -25.80 1.62 13.79
C VAL A 55 -24.80 0.86 12.91
N VAL A 56 -25.28 -0.14 12.14
CA VAL A 56 -24.46 -1.04 11.32
C VAL A 56 -23.57 -0.30 10.31
N PRO A 57 -24.03 0.66 9.48
CA PRO A 57 -23.17 1.39 8.55
C PRO A 57 -22.01 2.11 9.24
N TRP A 58 -22.23 2.61 10.46
CA TRP A 58 -21.21 3.34 11.22
C TRP A 58 -20.13 2.40 11.77
N ILE A 59 -20.52 1.25 12.31
CA ILE A 59 -19.58 0.22 12.78
C ILE A 59 -18.70 -0.26 11.63
N VAL A 60 -19.31 -0.51 10.48
CA VAL A 60 -18.62 -0.99 9.29
C VAL A 60 -17.66 0.05 8.74
N LEU A 61 -18.08 1.32 8.69
CA LEU A 61 -17.21 2.43 8.30
C LEU A 61 -15.97 2.51 9.20
N LEU A 62 -16.16 2.43 10.52
CA LEU A 62 -15.06 2.43 11.49
C LEU A 62 -14.13 1.23 11.30
N ALA A 63 -14.68 0.03 11.10
CA ALA A 63 -13.89 -1.18 10.83
C ALA A 63 -13.08 -1.04 9.54
N ALA A 64 -13.69 -0.52 8.45
CA ALA A 64 -13.01 -0.31 7.19
C ALA A 64 -11.88 0.74 7.30
N ILE A 65 -12.10 1.82 8.06
CA ILE A 65 -11.03 2.79 8.38
C ILE A 65 -9.91 2.12 9.17
N ALA A 66 -10.22 1.35 10.21
CA ALA A 66 -9.23 0.66 11.03
C ALA A 66 -8.37 -0.30 10.20
N VAL A 67 -8.99 -1.06 9.29
CA VAL A 67 -8.27 -1.92 8.33
C VAL A 67 -7.39 -1.09 7.39
N GLY A 68 -7.90 0.03 6.86
CA GLY A 68 -7.11 0.95 6.04
C GLY A 68 -5.87 1.48 6.77
N VAL A 69 -6.02 1.89 8.03
CA VAL A 69 -4.92 2.32 8.91
C VAL A 69 -3.93 1.17 9.10
N PHE A 70 -4.40 -0.04 9.41
CA PHE A 70 -3.55 -1.22 9.61
C PHE A 70 -2.74 -1.55 8.35
N LEU A 71 -3.36 -1.59 7.18
CA LEU A 71 -2.67 -1.86 5.91
C LEU A 71 -1.65 -0.77 5.58
N GLN A 72 -1.96 0.49 5.89
CA GLN A 72 -1.01 1.58 5.73
C GLN A 72 0.19 1.44 6.68
N ALA A 73 -0.04 1.08 7.95
CA ALA A 73 1.00 0.83 8.93
C ALA A 73 1.89 -0.34 8.52
N LEU A 74 1.28 -1.44 8.05
CA LEU A 74 1.96 -2.61 7.53
C LEU A 74 2.85 -2.25 6.33
N GLY A 75 2.31 -1.48 5.37
CA GLY A 75 3.07 -0.98 4.22
C GLY A 75 4.25 -0.08 4.61
N ARG A 76 4.12 0.72 5.68
CA ARG A 76 5.23 1.54 6.21
C ARG A 76 6.28 0.70 6.93
N ALA A 77 5.88 -0.26 7.75
CA ALA A 77 6.79 -1.15 8.47
C ALA A 77 7.71 -1.90 7.50
N PHE A 78 7.14 -2.46 6.41
CA PHE A 78 7.92 -3.11 5.36
C PHE A 78 8.70 -2.16 4.43
N GLY A 79 8.41 -0.86 4.47
CA GLY A 79 9.03 0.15 3.61
C GLY A 79 10.10 1.01 4.26
N GLY A 80 10.26 0.96 5.59
CA GLY A 80 10.89 2.03 6.36
C GLY A 80 12.18 1.70 7.11
N GLN A 81 12.35 0.53 7.75
CA GLN A 81 13.45 0.34 8.70
C GLN A 81 13.88 -1.13 8.79
N CYS A 82 15.09 -1.43 8.29
CA CYS A 82 16.07 -2.43 8.76
C CYS A 82 17.00 -2.84 7.61
N SER A 83 18.30 -2.77 7.84
CA SER A 83 19.39 -2.93 6.87
C SER A 83 19.63 -4.37 6.38
N LEU A 84 18.58 -5.17 6.16
CA LEU A 84 18.66 -6.59 5.77
C LEU A 84 17.57 -6.94 4.72
N PRO A 85 17.69 -8.07 3.99
CA PRO A 85 17.13 -8.20 2.65
C PRO A 85 15.60 -8.06 2.59
N ARG A 86 15.20 -7.10 1.75
CA ARG A 86 13.85 -6.63 1.38
C ARG A 86 12.80 -7.75 1.27
N GLN A 87 11.95 -7.88 2.27
CA GLN A 87 10.63 -8.49 2.09
C GLN A 87 9.59 -7.39 1.92
N THR A 88 9.56 -6.77 0.74
CA THR A 88 8.38 -6.01 0.34
C THR A 88 7.26 -7.01 0.03
N LEU A 89 6.08 -6.86 0.63
CA LEU A 89 4.90 -7.66 0.26
C LEU A 89 4.77 -7.71 -1.27
N SER A 90 4.70 -8.93 -1.82
CA SER A 90 4.46 -9.11 -3.25
C SER A 90 3.13 -8.47 -3.64
N PHE A 91 2.99 -8.06 -4.90
CA PHE A 91 1.73 -7.51 -5.40
C PHE A 91 0.57 -8.50 -5.19
N GLY A 92 0.80 -9.79 -5.48
CA GLY A 92 -0.18 -10.84 -5.28
C GLY A 92 -0.61 -10.97 -3.81
N THR A 93 0.36 -10.93 -2.88
CA THR A 93 0.06 -10.98 -1.44
C THR A 93 -0.78 -9.78 -1.00
N LEU A 94 -0.44 -8.56 -1.44
CA LEU A 94 -1.19 -7.36 -1.11
C LEU A 94 -2.62 -7.42 -1.68
N TRP A 95 -2.77 -7.89 -2.92
CA TRP A 95 -4.08 -8.09 -3.55
C TRP A 95 -4.94 -9.08 -2.75
N LEU A 96 -4.39 -10.25 -2.39
CA LEU A 96 -5.11 -11.26 -1.61
C LEU A 96 -5.51 -10.73 -0.23
N ILE A 97 -4.63 -9.98 0.44
CA ILE A 97 -4.96 -9.34 1.72
C ILE A 97 -6.11 -8.34 1.53
N CYS A 98 -6.04 -7.45 0.52
CA CYS A 98 -7.11 -6.49 0.26
C CYS A 98 -8.45 -7.19 -0.05
N ALA A 99 -8.44 -8.22 -0.90
CA ALA A 99 -9.63 -9.00 -1.22
C ALA A 99 -10.21 -9.69 0.03
N ALA A 100 -9.36 -10.34 0.84
CA ALA A 100 -9.77 -11.00 2.07
C ALA A 100 -10.36 -10.01 3.09
N CYS A 101 -9.75 -8.84 3.26
CA CYS A 101 -10.28 -7.77 4.11
C CYS A 101 -11.65 -7.29 3.63
N LEU A 102 -11.84 -7.12 2.32
CA LEU A 102 -13.14 -6.71 1.76
C LEU A 102 -14.22 -7.77 1.97
N VAL A 103 -13.90 -9.06 1.80
CA VAL A 103 -14.82 -10.16 2.13
C VAL A 103 -15.16 -10.16 3.62
N ALA A 104 -14.17 -9.99 4.51
CA ALA A 104 -14.41 -9.96 5.94
C ALA A 104 -15.31 -8.78 6.37
N ILE A 105 -15.12 -7.61 5.77
CA ILE A 105 -15.99 -6.44 5.98
C ILE A 105 -17.41 -6.75 5.51
N TYR A 106 -17.57 -7.33 4.31
CA TYR A 106 -18.87 -7.74 3.77
C TYR A 106 -19.58 -8.75 4.69
N VAL A 107 -18.89 -9.81 5.10
CA VAL A 107 -19.46 -10.83 6.00
C VAL A 107 -19.90 -10.20 7.31
N SER A 108 -19.12 -9.26 7.83
CA SER A 108 -19.46 -8.52 9.05
C SER A 108 -20.68 -7.61 8.85
N GLN A 109 -20.82 -6.96 7.68
CA GLN A 109 -22.01 -6.17 7.32
C GLN A 109 -23.26 -7.03 7.36
N GLU A 110 -23.30 -8.11 6.57
CA GLU A 110 -24.46 -9.00 6.47
C GLU A 110 -24.80 -9.67 7.81
N PHE A 111 -23.77 -10.05 8.57
CA PHE A 111 -23.98 -10.62 9.90
C PHE A 111 -24.61 -9.61 10.87
N LEU A 112 -24.10 -8.38 10.91
CA LEU A 112 -24.66 -7.32 11.75
C LEU A 112 -26.07 -6.92 11.30
N GLU A 113 -26.34 -6.87 9.99
CA GLU A 113 -27.69 -6.66 9.47
C GLU A 113 -28.64 -7.78 9.91
N GLY A 114 -28.22 -9.04 9.83
CA GLY A 114 -29.00 -10.19 10.32
C GLY A 114 -29.26 -10.18 11.82
N LEU A 115 -28.41 -9.52 12.62
CA LEU A 115 -28.60 -9.36 14.07
C LEU A 115 -29.51 -8.20 14.43
N PHE A 116 -29.40 -7.06 13.73
CA PHE A 116 -30.03 -5.80 14.15
C PHE A 116 -31.22 -5.38 13.29
N VAL A 117 -31.41 -5.95 12.10
CA VAL A 117 -32.52 -5.60 11.19
C VAL A 117 -33.58 -6.69 11.22
N THR A 118 -34.75 -6.35 11.77
CA THR A 118 -35.87 -7.27 11.87
C THR A 118 -36.32 -7.72 10.48
N GLY A 119 -36.42 -9.04 10.28
CA GLY A 119 -36.82 -9.63 8.99
C GLY A 119 -35.67 -9.91 8.01
N HIS A 120 -34.42 -9.58 8.36
CA HIS A 120 -33.27 -10.03 7.56
C HIS A 120 -32.93 -11.50 7.84
N PRO A 121 -32.56 -12.29 6.80
CA PRO A 121 -32.08 -13.65 7.03
C PRO A 121 -30.76 -13.60 7.82
N ALA A 122 -30.68 -14.36 8.92
CA ALA A 122 -29.49 -14.43 9.75
C ALA A 122 -28.53 -15.55 9.30
N GLY A 123 -27.30 -15.52 9.83
CA GLY A 123 -26.30 -16.56 9.63
C GLY A 123 -25.81 -16.69 8.18
N LEU A 124 -25.37 -17.90 7.80
CA LEU A 124 -24.81 -18.15 6.46
C LEU A 124 -25.80 -17.94 5.32
N ALA A 125 -27.09 -18.17 5.57
CA ALA A 125 -28.14 -17.91 4.60
C ALA A 125 -28.32 -16.42 4.32
N GLY A 126 -28.13 -15.55 5.33
CA GLY A 126 -28.05 -14.10 5.13
C GLY A 126 -26.82 -13.69 4.33
N ILE A 127 -25.66 -14.23 4.71
CA ILE A 127 -24.37 -13.83 4.13
C ILE A 127 -24.21 -14.28 2.67
N PHE A 128 -24.58 -15.52 2.35
CA PHE A 128 -24.34 -16.11 1.02
C PHE A 128 -25.61 -16.39 0.22
N GLY A 129 -26.79 -16.29 0.83
CA GLY A 129 -28.07 -16.36 0.12
C GLY A 129 -28.33 -15.12 -0.73
N TYR A 130 -29.36 -15.21 -1.59
CA TYR A 130 -29.81 -14.10 -2.43
C TYR A 130 -28.69 -13.39 -3.22
N GLY A 131 -27.73 -14.17 -3.74
CA GLY A 131 -26.60 -13.66 -4.50
C GLY A 131 -25.41 -13.17 -3.67
N GLY A 132 -25.38 -13.43 -2.35
CA GLY A 132 -24.27 -13.08 -1.47
C GLY A 132 -22.91 -13.63 -1.90
N TRP A 133 -22.88 -14.77 -2.60
CA TRP A 133 -21.65 -15.34 -3.15
C TRP A 133 -20.94 -14.44 -4.17
N TRP A 134 -21.65 -13.53 -4.86
CA TRP A 134 -21.06 -12.56 -5.78
C TRP A 134 -20.13 -11.54 -5.09
N SER A 135 -20.22 -11.41 -3.77
CA SER A 135 -19.32 -10.59 -2.97
C SER A 135 -17.86 -11.03 -3.09
N ILE A 136 -17.59 -12.33 -3.29
CA ILE A 136 -16.23 -12.88 -3.39
C ILE A 136 -15.54 -12.39 -4.69
N PRO A 137 -16.08 -12.62 -5.90
CA PRO A 137 -15.48 -12.11 -7.13
C PRO A 137 -15.47 -10.56 -7.17
N ALA A 138 -16.50 -9.91 -6.62
CA ALA A 138 -16.51 -8.44 -6.48
C ALA A 138 -15.35 -7.94 -5.60
N ALA A 139 -15.14 -8.56 -4.43
CA ALA A 139 -14.05 -8.23 -3.53
C ALA A 139 -12.67 -8.53 -4.14
N ALA A 140 -12.54 -9.59 -4.93
CA ALA A 140 -11.32 -9.88 -5.67
C ALA A 140 -11.00 -8.76 -6.70
N ALA A 141 -12.00 -8.33 -7.47
CA ALA A 141 -11.84 -7.25 -8.46
C ALA A 141 -11.54 -5.90 -7.80
N VAL A 142 -12.29 -5.51 -6.78
CA VAL A 142 -12.07 -4.26 -6.04
C VAL A 142 -10.75 -4.30 -5.28
N GLY A 143 -10.42 -5.43 -4.66
CA GLY A 143 -9.14 -5.64 -3.99
C GLY A 143 -7.95 -5.47 -4.93
N LEU A 144 -8.10 -5.87 -6.21
CA LEU A 144 -7.07 -5.64 -7.23
C LEU A 144 -6.86 -4.14 -7.47
N VAL A 145 -7.95 -3.38 -7.64
CA VAL A 145 -7.90 -1.92 -7.82
C VAL A 145 -7.23 -1.24 -6.62
N VAL A 146 -7.57 -1.66 -5.40
CA VAL A 146 -6.96 -1.14 -4.16
C VAL A 146 -5.46 -1.48 -4.12
N ALA A 147 -5.07 -2.72 -4.44
CA ALA A 147 -3.67 -3.13 -4.47
C ALA A 147 -2.85 -2.38 -5.53
N VAL A 148 -3.41 -2.18 -6.73
CA VAL A 148 -2.81 -1.35 -7.79
C VAL A 148 -2.63 0.09 -7.30
N SER A 149 -3.62 0.65 -6.61
CA SER A 149 -3.55 2.01 -6.06
C SER A 149 -2.42 2.15 -5.03
N PHE A 150 -2.30 1.20 -4.10
CA PHE A 150 -1.20 1.17 -3.13
C PHE A 150 0.17 0.99 -3.79
N HIS A 151 0.29 0.06 -4.74
CA HIS A 151 1.55 -0.20 -5.43
C HIS A 151 1.97 0.98 -6.32
N GLY A 152 1.03 1.59 -7.03
CA GLY A 152 1.24 2.81 -7.83
C GLY A 152 1.68 3.98 -6.96
N ALA A 153 0.99 4.22 -5.83
CA ALA A 153 1.38 5.26 -4.88
C ALA A 153 2.82 5.05 -4.38
N ARG A 154 3.21 3.82 -4.06
CA ARG A 154 4.60 3.51 -3.67
C ARG A 154 5.59 3.82 -4.78
N ARG A 155 5.32 3.44 -6.04
CA ARG A 155 6.21 3.75 -7.17
C ARG A 155 6.36 5.25 -7.40
N VAL A 156 5.28 6.01 -7.31
CA VAL A 156 5.32 7.48 -7.43
C VAL A 156 6.14 8.09 -6.30
N LEU A 157 5.95 7.62 -5.06
CA LEU A 157 6.74 8.09 -3.91
C LEU A 157 8.24 7.81 -4.08
N HIS A 158 8.60 6.60 -4.51
CA HIS A 158 10.00 6.25 -4.80
C HIS A 158 10.56 7.11 -5.93
N ALA A 159 9.86 7.26 -7.05
CA ALA A 159 10.32 8.09 -8.17
C ALA A 159 10.52 9.56 -7.77
N VAL A 160 9.65 10.12 -6.93
CA VAL A 160 9.80 11.49 -6.41
C VAL A 160 10.96 11.59 -5.42
N ALA A 161 11.13 10.58 -4.55
CA ALA A 161 12.25 10.53 -3.61
C ALA A 161 13.58 10.44 -4.36
N ASP A 162 13.70 9.58 -5.36
CA ASP A 162 14.90 9.42 -6.19
C ASP A 162 15.23 10.70 -6.96
N ARG A 163 14.22 11.39 -7.52
CA ARG A 163 14.41 12.69 -8.19
C ARG A 163 14.89 13.78 -7.25
N ARG A 164 14.47 13.76 -5.98
CA ARG A 164 14.92 14.72 -4.95
C ARG A 164 16.28 14.35 -4.35
N ALA A 165 16.56 13.06 -4.21
CA ALA A 165 17.79 12.53 -3.67
C ALA A 165 18.94 12.58 -4.68
N ARG A 166 18.64 12.61 -5.99
CA ARG A 166 19.61 13.02 -7.01
C ARG A 166 20.12 14.40 -6.62
N PRO A 167 21.38 14.53 -6.16
CA PRO A 167 21.96 15.84 -5.98
C PRO A 167 21.85 16.50 -7.35
N ALA A 168 21.47 17.78 -7.40
CA ALA A 168 21.80 18.57 -8.58
C ALA A 168 23.28 18.31 -8.79
N ILE A 169 23.63 17.57 -9.85
CA ILE A 169 25.01 17.47 -10.30
C ILE A 169 25.32 18.92 -10.62
N ARG A 170 25.89 19.63 -9.63
CA ARG A 170 26.62 20.85 -9.89
C ARG A 170 27.69 20.33 -10.83
N VAL A 171 27.49 20.56 -12.12
CA VAL A 171 28.54 20.49 -13.11
C VAL A 171 29.64 21.32 -12.48
N ARG A 172 30.61 20.63 -11.87
CA ARG A 172 31.81 21.26 -11.36
C ARG A 172 32.41 21.77 -12.65
N GLY A 173 32.20 23.06 -12.95
CA GLY A 173 32.87 23.71 -14.07
C GLY A 173 34.33 23.29 -14.00
N PRO A 174 34.97 22.96 -15.13
CA PRO A 174 36.26 22.28 -15.15
C PRO A 174 37.14 22.96 -14.12
N ALA A 175 37.47 22.22 -13.05
CA ALA A 175 38.41 22.72 -12.07
C ALA A 175 39.65 23.03 -12.89
N ARG A 176 39.99 24.32 -13.06
CA ARG A 176 41.27 24.72 -13.65
C ARG A 176 42.31 23.87 -12.96
N ALA A 177 42.88 22.92 -13.69
CA ALA A 177 43.89 22.02 -13.18
C ALA A 177 44.98 22.92 -12.62
N ARG A 178 45.07 22.99 -11.29
CA ARG A 178 46.13 23.74 -10.64
C ARG A 178 47.39 22.96 -10.98
N ALA A 179 48.28 23.60 -11.72
CA ALA A 179 49.51 23.00 -12.20
C ALA A 179 50.18 22.20 -11.06
N PRO A 180 50.59 20.95 -11.31
CA PRO A 180 51.21 20.13 -10.28
C PRO A 180 52.46 20.84 -9.78
N ARG A 181 52.50 21.12 -8.46
CA ARG A 181 53.75 21.55 -7.82
C ARG A 181 54.69 20.35 -7.90
N HIS A 182 55.83 20.55 -8.54
CA HIS A 182 56.91 19.57 -8.61
C HIS A 182 57.22 19.05 -7.20
N VAL A 183 56.94 17.77 -6.98
CA VAL A 183 57.42 17.04 -5.80
C VAL A 183 58.81 16.52 -6.17
N PRO A 184 59.88 16.89 -5.45
CA PRO A 184 61.18 16.29 -5.67
C PRO A 184 61.08 14.79 -5.35
N ALA A 185 61.39 13.94 -6.33
CA ALA A 185 61.43 12.50 -6.16
C ALA A 185 62.65 12.11 -5.29
N PRO A 186 62.51 11.18 -4.33
CA PRO A 186 63.64 10.66 -3.59
C PRO A 186 64.55 9.85 -4.52
N ALA A 187 65.86 10.05 -4.40
CA ALA A 187 66.87 9.31 -5.14
C ALA A 187 66.80 7.81 -4.77
N LEU A 188 66.70 6.95 -5.79
CA LEU A 188 66.71 5.50 -5.61
C LEU A 188 68.09 5.04 -5.14
N ALA A 189 68.14 4.29 -4.04
CA ALA A 189 69.34 3.65 -3.54
C ALA A 189 69.73 2.45 -4.45
N PRO A 190 71.04 2.19 -4.64
CA PRO A 190 71.49 1.07 -5.47
C PRO A 190 71.08 -0.26 -4.84
N LEU A 191 70.42 -1.13 -5.62
CA LEU A 191 70.20 -2.52 -5.27
C LEU A 191 71.56 -3.24 -5.25
N ALA A 192 72.00 -3.65 -4.06
CA ALA A 192 73.12 -4.56 -3.92
C ALA A 192 72.67 -5.97 -4.33
N ASP A 193 73.17 -6.43 -5.47
CA ASP A 193 73.13 -7.84 -5.86
C ASP A 193 73.86 -8.68 -4.81
N GLY A 194 73.11 -9.53 -4.12
CA GLY A 194 73.61 -10.39 -3.06
C GLY A 194 72.98 -11.77 -3.10
N TRP A 195 73.46 -12.60 -4.03
CA TRP A 195 73.23 -14.05 -4.04
C TRP A 195 73.86 -14.71 -2.80
N SER A 196 73.07 -15.42 -2.00
CA SER A 196 73.43 -16.68 -1.35
C SER A 196 72.12 -17.28 -0.80
N GLY A 197 71.71 -18.51 -1.07
CA GLY A 197 72.49 -19.71 -1.32
C GLY A 197 72.20 -20.72 -0.20
N ARG A 198 70.93 -21.11 0.02
CA ARG A 198 70.54 -22.33 0.76
C ARG A 198 69.21 -22.86 0.24
N GLY A 199 69.27 -23.99 -0.47
CA GLY A 199 68.10 -24.79 -0.83
C GLY A 199 67.56 -25.59 0.37
N PRO A 200 66.34 -26.13 0.28
CA PRO A 200 65.68 -26.83 1.39
C PRO A 200 66.17 -28.28 1.55
N PRO A 201 66.26 -28.82 2.78
CA PRO A 201 66.42 -30.24 3.04
C PRO A 201 65.09 -31.01 2.89
N ARG A 202 65.23 -32.33 2.66
CA ARG A 202 64.22 -33.33 2.26
C ARG A 202 63.08 -33.53 3.25
#